data_AF-A0A2I0D175-F1
#
_entry.id   AF-A0A2I0D175-F1
#
_cell.length_a   1.000
_cell.length_b   1.000
_cell.length_c   1.000
_cell.angle_alpha   90.00
_cell.angle_beta   90.00
_cell.angle_gamma   90.00
#
_symmetry.space_group_name_H-M   'P 1'
#
loop_
_entity.id
_entity.type
_entity.pdbx_description
1 polymer ?
#
loop_
_entity_poly.entity_id
_entity_poly.type
_entity_poly.pdbx_seq_one_letter_code
_entity_poly.pdbx_strand_id
1 'polypeptide(L)'
;MFLATDDRQFGFWALRRSGESNIGIAHRFGISRQAVSRALHLMDEKIESTLRGMADANQISIEKIHAGRGILIGRSIPFQTAAIIFVSEKHGVQVWYEHDGDCGACQRYTECIELLWDYATELGVRIEKTADPTKMAEELFRNVKALMK
;
A
#
# COMPACT_ATOMS: atom_id res chain seq x y z
N MET A 1 3.50 15.94 2.63
CA MET A 1 2.03 15.94 2.45
C MET A 1 1.48 14.88 3.39
N PHE A 2 0.50 15.19 4.23
CA PHE A 2 -0.09 14.24 5.18
C PHE A 2 -1.30 13.57 4.53
N LEU A 3 -1.33 12.23 4.53
CA LEU A 3 -2.48 11.46 4.09
C LEU A 3 -3.34 11.16 5.32
N ALA A 4 -4.46 11.86 5.46
CA ALA A 4 -5.40 11.64 6.55
C ALA A 4 -6.15 10.32 6.34
N THR A 5 -5.73 9.27 7.06
CA THR A 5 -6.33 7.93 6.98
C THR A 5 -7.64 7.81 7.75
N ASP A 6 -8.01 8.83 8.52
CA ASP A 6 -9.25 8.93 9.30
C ASP A 6 -10.39 9.62 8.55
N ASP A 7 -10.13 10.15 7.34
CA ASP A 7 -11.15 10.84 6.56
C ASP A 7 -12.13 9.87 5.86
N ARG A 8 -13.37 10.33 5.65
CA ARG A 8 -14.44 9.50 5.06
C ARG A 8 -14.11 9.03 3.64
N GLN A 9 -13.33 9.80 2.88
CA GLN A 9 -12.97 9.47 1.50
C GLN A 9 -11.96 8.33 1.47
N PHE A 10 -11.02 8.33 2.42
CA PHE A 10 -10.08 7.26 2.66
C PHE A 10 -10.81 5.97 3.06
N GLY A 11 -11.82 6.05 3.93
CA GLY A 11 -12.67 4.91 4.27
C GLY A 11 -13.37 4.28 3.06
N PHE A 12 -13.85 5.08 2.10
CA PHE A 12 -14.42 4.54 0.85
C PHE A 12 -13.35 3.86 -0.01
N TRP A 13 -12.17 4.47 -0.08
CA TRP A 13 -11.05 3.93 -0.82
C TRP A 13 -10.57 2.59 -0.26
N ALA A 14 -10.47 2.46 1.06
CA ALA A 14 -10.14 1.24 1.79
C ALA A 14 -11.13 0.11 1.47
N LEU A 15 -12.43 0.39 1.57
CA LEU A 15 -13.47 -0.59 1.23
C LEU A 15 -13.42 -1.04 -0.24
N ARG A 16 -13.19 -0.11 -1.17
CA ARG A 16 -13.01 -0.46 -2.58
C ARG A 16 -11.78 -1.33 -2.77
N ARG A 17 -10.67 -1.00 -2.11
CA ARG A 17 -9.41 -1.74 -2.19
C ARG A 17 -9.58 -3.18 -1.70
N SER A 18 -10.36 -3.39 -0.63
CA SER A 18 -10.69 -4.72 -0.12
C SER A 18 -11.75 -5.47 -0.95
N GLY A 19 -12.22 -4.89 -2.07
CA GLY A 19 -13.12 -5.54 -3.03
C GLY A 19 -14.59 -5.13 -2.95
N GLU A 20 -14.98 -4.17 -2.11
CA GLU A 20 -16.36 -3.72 -2.04
C GLU A 20 -16.73 -2.84 -3.25
N SER A 21 -17.89 -3.10 -3.85
CA SER A 21 -18.35 -2.33 -4.99
C SER A 21 -18.79 -0.91 -4.59
N ASN A 22 -18.68 0.05 -5.51
CA ASN A 22 -19.18 1.42 -5.27
C ASN A 22 -20.67 1.46 -4.91
N ILE A 23 -21.46 0.49 -5.38
CA ILE A 23 -22.88 0.35 -5.02
C ILE A 23 -23.02 -0.13 -3.56
N GLY A 24 -22.22 -1.12 -3.15
CA GLY A 24 -22.18 -1.60 -1.76
C GLY A 24 -21.79 -0.47 -0.79
N ILE A 25 -20.74 0.28 -1.12
CA ILE A 25 -20.32 1.47 -0.35
C ILE A 25 -21.46 2.50 -0.31
N ALA A 26 -22.07 2.83 -1.45
CA ALA A 26 -23.18 3.78 -1.52
C ALA A 26 -24.34 3.38 -0.60
N HIS A 27 -24.74 2.10 -0.63
CA HIS A 27 -25.80 1.56 0.21
C HIS A 27 -25.44 1.63 1.69
N ARG A 28 -24.23 1.19 2.07
CA ARG A 28 -23.74 1.21 3.46
C ARG A 28 -23.78 2.61 4.08
N PHE A 29 -23.49 3.64 3.29
CA PHE A 29 -23.40 5.01 3.75
C PHE A 29 -24.62 5.89 3.43
N GLY A 30 -25.67 5.33 2.82
CA GLY A 30 -26.89 6.06 2.46
C GLY A 30 -26.67 7.22 1.48
N ILE A 31 -25.70 7.09 0.56
CA ILE A 31 -25.34 8.14 -0.42
C ILE A 31 -25.46 7.61 -1.84
N SER A 32 -25.42 8.51 -2.84
CA SER A 32 -25.48 8.09 -4.23
C SER A 32 -24.17 7.46 -4.72
N ARG A 33 -24.26 6.54 -5.69
CA ARG A 33 -23.09 5.95 -6.37
C ARG A 33 -22.19 7.02 -6.98
N GLN A 34 -22.75 8.11 -7.51
CA GLN A 34 -22.01 9.23 -8.08
C GLN A 34 -21.22 9.98 -7.01
N ALA A 35 -21.77 10.13 -5.80
CA ALA A 35 -21.04 10.73 -4.68
C ALA A 35 -19.84 9.86 -4.26
N VAL A 36 -20.02 8.53 -4.15
CA VAL A 36 -18.92 7.58 -3.90
C VAL A 36 -17.85 7.67 -4.98
N SER A 37 -18.26 7.67 -6.26
CA SER A 37 -17.32 7.72 -7.39
C SER A 37 -16.48 9.00 -7.39
N ARG A 38 -17.07 10.16 -7.09
CA ARG A 38 -16.33 11.42 -6.98
C ARG A 38 -15.37 11.42 -5.80
N ALA A 39 -15.80 10.93 -4.64
CA ALA A 39 -14.95 10.82 -3.47
C ALA A 39 -13.74 9.91 -3.71
N LEU A 40 -13.95 8.76 -4.37
CA LEU A 40 -12.87 7.84 -4.73
C LEU A 40 -11.87 8.45 -5.72
N HIS A 41 -12.35 9.22 -6.70
CA HIS A 41 -11.47 9.87 -7.67
C HIS A 41 -10.54 10.89 -7.00
N LEU A 42 -11.10 11.76 -6.15
CA LEU A 42 -10.32 12.72 -5.36
C LEU A 42 -9.33 12.01 -4.43
N MET A 43 -9.72 10.86 -3.87
CA MET A 43 -8.84 10.07 -3.01
C MET A 43 -7.71 9.41 -3.81
N ASP A 44 -7.98 8.90 -5.01
CA ASP A 44 -6.97 8.34 -5.90
C ASP A 44 -5.93 9.40 -6.30
N GLU A 45 -6.35 10.63 -6.60
CA GLU A 45 -5.43 11.76 -6.86
C GLU A 45 -4.53 12.08 -5.65
N LYS A 46 -5.12 12.16 -4.45
CA LYS A 46 -4.37 12.38 -3.20
C LYS A 46 -3.36 11.27 -2.93
N ILE A 47 -3.75 10.02 -3.14
CA ILE A 47 -2.88 8.86 -2.93
C ILE A 47 -1.75 8.84 -3.94
N GLU A 48 -2.05 9.07 -5.23
CA GLU A 48 -1.02 9.16 -6.26
C GLU A 48 -0.01 10.26 -5.96
N SER A 49 -0.49 11.47 -5.60
CA SER A 49 0.38 12.58 -5.21
C SER A 49 1.27 12.24 -4.02
N THR A 50 0.71 11.55 -3.02
CA THR A 50 1.44 11.10 -1.83
C THR A 50 2.51 10.07 -2.19
N LEU A 51 2.17 9.08 -3.02
CA LEU A 51 3.11 8.05 -3.48
C LEU A 51 4.27 8.65 -4.28
N ARG A 52 3.97 9.58 -5.20
CA ARG A 52 5.00 10.33 -5.97
C ARG A 52 5.89 11.14 -5.04
N GLY A 53 5.31 11.86 -4.08
CA GLY A 53 6.07 12.63 -3.09
C GLY A 53 7.02 11.75 -2.27
N MET A 54 6.61 10.52 -1.91
CA MET A 54 7.52 9.58 -1.26
C MET A 54 8.57 8.99 -2.17
N ALA A 55 8.25 8.72 -3.44
CA ALA A 55 9.25 8.28 -4.40
C ALA A 55 10.35 9.34 -4.56
N ASP A 56 9.96 10.61 -4.72
CA ASP A 56 10.89 11.72 -4.85
C ASP A 56 11.76 11.90 -3.59
N ALA A 57 11.14 11.89 -2.40
CA ALA A 57 11.84 12.04 -1.13
C ALA A 57 12.86 10.91 -0.86
N ASN A 58 12.61 9.72 -1.40
CA ASN A 58 13.44 8.54 -1.21
C ASN A 58 14.31 8.19 -2.44
N GLN A 59 14.37 9.08 -3.44
CA GLN A 59 15.14 8.89 -4.68
C GLN A 59 14.80 7.58 -5.40
N ILE A 60 13.51 7.28 -5.51
CA ILE A 60 12.98 6.10 -6.20
C ILE A 60 12.49 6.52 -7.58
N SER A 61 13.11 5.95 -8.62
CA SER A 61 12.61 6.07 -9.98
C SER A 61 11.33 5.26 -10.13
N ILE A 62 10.23 5.93 -10.50
CA ILE A 62 8.90 5.33 -10.58
C ILE A 62 8.80 4.45 -11.82
N GLU A 63 8.42 3.18 -11.63
CA GLU A 63 8.11 2.26 -12.74
C GLU A 63 6.61 2.17 -13.00
N LYS A 64 5.81 2.04 -11.93
CA LYS A 64 4.35 1.93 -12.04
C LYS A 64 3.65 2.41 -10.77
N ILE A 65 2.48 3.02 -10.93
CA ILE A 65 1.60 3.43 -9.84
C ILE A 65 0.23 2.81 -10.03
N HIS A 66 -0.38 2.35 -8.94
CA HIS A 66 -1.78 1.94 -8.88
C HIS A 66 -2.47 2.62 -7.69
N ALA A 67 -2.92 3.86 -7.88
CA ALA A 67 -3.55 4.68 -6.84
C ALA A 67 -4.72 3.98 -6.13
N GLY A 68 -5.55 3.23 -6.89
CA GLY A 68 -6.69 2.54 -6.30
C GLY A 68 -6.36 1.36 -5.39
N ARG A 69 -5.11 0.88 -5.41
CA ARG A 69 -4.57 -0.10 -4.45
C ARG A 69 -3.57 0.54 -3.48
N GLY A 70 -3.14 1.78 -3.77
CA GLY A 70 -2.24 2.55 -2.92
C GLY A 70 -0.81 2.05 -3.04
N ILE A 71 -0.40 1.65 -4.25
CA ILE A 71 0.88 0.99 -4.50
C ILE A 71 1.66 1.75 -5.56
N LEU A 72 2.97 1.93 -5.32
CA LEU A 72 3.94 2.36 -6.30
C LEU A 72 5.09 1.35 -6.30
N ILE A 73 5.50 0.91 -7.49
CA ILE A 73 6.71 0.11 -7.69
C ILE A 73 7.72 0.97 -8.42
N GLY A 74 8.98 0.87 -8.00
CA GLY A 74 10.08 1.59 -8.61
C GLY A 74 11.43 0.98 -8.27
N ARG A 75 12.49 1.72 -8.62
CA ARG A 75 13.88 1.36 -8.33
C ARG A 75 14.55 2.48 -7.56
N SER A 76 15.14 2.15 -6.42
CA SER A 76 15.97 3.08 -5.66
C SER A 76 17.25 3.39 -6.42
N ILE A 77 17.50 4.66 -6.69
CA ILE A 77 18.73 5.14 -7.30
C ILE A 77 19.94 4.94 -6.37
N PRO A 78 19.92 5.33 -5.08
CA PRO A 78 21.09 5.18 -4.22
C PRO A 78 21.44 3.72 -3.92
N PHE A 79 20.45 2.85 -3.75
CA PHE A 79 20.67 1.45 -3.37
C PHE A 79 20.69 0.48 -4.55
N GLN A 80 20.37 0.95 -5.76
CA GLN A 80 20.31 0.12 -6.97
C GLN A 80 19.46 -1.15 -6.81
N THR A 81 18.39 -1.06 -6.02
CA THR A 81 17.46 -2.17 -5.76
C THR A 81 16.01 -1.76 -6.02
N ALA A 82 15.14 -2.74 -6.23
CA ALA A 82 13.72 -2.50 -6.36
C ALA A 82 13.13 -1.99 -5.05
N ALA A 83 12.10 -1.14 -5.15
CA ALA A 83 11.40 -0.60 -4.02
C ALA A 83 9.89 -0.59 -4.29
N ILE A 84 9.11 -0.77 -3.23
CA ILE A 84 7.68 -0.55 -3.22
C ILE A 84 7.38 0.58 -2.23
N ILE A 85 6.42 1.41 -2.57
CA ILE A 85 5.80 2.35 -1.66
C ILE A 85 4.34 1.96 -1.57
N PHE A 86 3.81 1.85 -0.37
CA PHE A 86 2.43 1.48 -0.16
C PHE A 86 1.74 2.29 0.92
N VAL A 87 0.42 2.40 0.78
CA VAL A 87 -0.46 3.01 1.75
C VAL A 87 -1.11 1.91 2.58
N SER A 88 -0.91 1.95 3.89
CA SER A 88 -1.63 1.13 4.87
C SER A 88 -2.64 1.98 5.65
N GLU A 89 -3.80 1.39 5.94
CA GLU A 89 -4.80 2.01 6.81
C GLU A 89 -4.26 2.20 8.23
N LYS A 90 -3.56 1.17 8.75
CA LYS A 90 -3.03 1.16 10.11
C LYS A 90 -1.67 1.85 10.24
N HIS A 91 -0.81 1.72 9.24
CA HIS A 91 0.60 2.13 9.32
C HIS A 91 0.92 3.38 8.47
N GLY A 92 -0.06 3.93 7.76
CA GLY A 92 0.15 5.07 6.87
C GLY A 92 1.01 4.70 5.66
N VAL A 93 1.79 5.66 5.16
CA VAL A 93 2.61 5.46 3.95
C VAL A 93 3.95 4.83 4.33
N GLN A 94 4.30 3.72 3.69
CA GLN A 94 5.49 2.94 3.97
C GLN A 94 6.33 2.76 2.71
N VAL A 95 7.66 2.73 2.89
CA VAL A 95 8.63 2.46 1.82
C VAL A 95 9.37 1.18 2.19
N TRP A 96 9.47 0.25 1.25
CA TRP A 96 10.19 -1.00 1.45
C TRP A 96 11.12 -1.27 0.27
N TYR A 97 12.38 -1.58 0.58
CA TYR A 97 13.42 -1.91 -0.39
C TYR A 97 13.62 -3.42 -0.43
N GLU A 98 13.75 -3.97 -1.64
CA GLU A 98 14.09 -5.37 -1.85
C GLU A 98 15.55 -5.57 -1.42
N HIS A 99 15.77 -6.21 -0.28
CA HIS A 99 17.08 -6.32 0.37
C HIS A 99 17.13 -7.57 1.26
N ASP A 100 18.23 -8.32 1.15
CA ASP A 100 18.59 -9.37 2.10
C ASP A 100 19.11 -8.76 3.40
N GLY A 101 18.20 -8.53 4.34
CA GLY A 101 18.53 -8.00 5.66
C GLY A 101 19.07 -9.07 6.61
N ASP A 102 20.00 -8.67 7.48
CA ASP A 102 20.32 -9.44 8.68
C ASP A 102 19.25 -9.20 9.76
N CYS A 103 18.05 -9.72 9.50
CA CYS A 103 16.88 -9.52 10.37
C CYS A 103 17.04 -10.17 11.74
N GLY A 104 18.01 -11.07 11.93
CA GLY A 104 18.23 -11.80 13.19
C GLY A 104 18.65 -10.92 14.37
N ALA A 105 19.22 -9.73 14.10
CA ALA A 105 19.62 -8.76 15.11
C ALA A 105 18.77 -7.48 15.12
N CYS A 106 17.70 -7.42 14.31
CA CYS A 106 16.90 -6.21 14.15
C CYS A 106 15.91 -6.01 15.32
N GLN A 107 16.03 -4.89 16.04
CA GLN A 107 15.12 -4.55 17.14
C GLN A 107 13.65 -4.35 16.68
N ARG A 108 13.43 -4.12 15.38
CA ARG A 108 12.11 -3.88 14.78
C ARG A 108 11.50 -5.13 14.15
N TYR A 109 12.08 -6.30 14.40
CA TYR A 109 11.67 -7.55 13.79
C TYR A 109 10.15 -7.82 13.92
N THR A 110 9.57 -7.66 15.11
CA THR A 110 8.14 -7.86 15.34
C THR A 110 7.29 -6.84 14.59
N GLU A 111 7.70 -5.57 14.58
CA GLU A 111 7.01 -4.50 13.82
C GLU A 111 6.99 -4.79 12.32
N CYS A 112 8.09 -5.33 11.77
CA CYS A 112 8.15 -5.72 10.37
C CYS A 112 7.16 -6.84 10.04
N ILE A 113 7.07 -7.88 10.88
CA ILE A 113 6.09 -8.97 10.68
C ILE A 113 4.67 -8.42 10.74
N GLU A 114 4.37 -7.59 11.75
CA GLU A 114 3.05 -6.98 11.89
C GLU A 114 2.68 -6.11 10.69
N LEU A 115 3.60 -5.25 10.25
CA LEU A 115 3.40 -4.40 9.07
C LEU A 115 3.11 -5.22 7.82
N LEU A 116 3.94 -6.23 7.53
CA LEU A 116 3.80 -7.06 6.33
C LEU A 116 2.49 -7.87 6.37
N TRP A 117 2.14 -8.40 7.55
CA TRP A 117 0.92 -9.17 7.74
C TRP A 117 -0.35 -8.31 7.63
N ASP A 118 -0.36 -7.15 8.28
CA ASP A 118 -1.47 -6.20 8.22
C ASP A 118 -1.68 -5.74 6.79
N TYR A 119 -0.62 -5.37 6.08
CA TYR A 119 -0.73 -4.92 4.69
C TYR A 119 -1.17 -6.04 3.72
N ALA A 120 -0.68 -7.26 3.90
CA ALA A 120 -1.17 -8.41 3.12
C ALA A 120 -2.68 -8.63 3.32
N THR A 121 -3.14 -8.52 4.57
CA THR A 121 -4.56 -8.62 4.94
C THR A 121 -5.38 -7.50 4.30
N GLU A 122 -4.91 -6.25 4.37
CA GLU A 122 -5.55 -5.09 3.76
C GLU A 122 -5.71 -5.23 2.23
N LEU A 123 -4.74 -5.87 1.56
CA LEU A 123 -4.80 -6.15 0.13
C LEU A 123 -5.58 -7.42 -0.25
N GLY A 124 -6.02 -8.22 0.72
CA GLY A 124 -6.62 -9.53 0.49
C GLY A 124 -5.64 -10.54 -0.14
N VAL A 125 -4.33 -10.35 0.06
CA VAL A 125 -3.27 -11.23 -0.44
C VAL A 125 -2.92 -12.25 0.64
N ARG A 126 -2.84 -13.52 0.25
CA ARG A 126 -2.35 -14.58 1.14
C ARG A 126 -0.82 -14.61 1.05
N ILE A 127 -0.18 -14.61 2.21
CA ILE A 127 1.24 -14.90 2.38
C ILE A 127 1.41 -15.93 3.49
N GLU A 128 2.45 -16.75 3.44
CA GLU A 128 2.77 -17.65 4.52
C GLU A 128 3.35 -16.87 5.71
N LYS A 129 2.75 -17.07 6.89
CA LYS A 129 3.29 -16.46 8.11
C LYS A 129 4.53 -17.25 8.52
N THR A 130 5.71 -16.65 8.34
CA THR A 130 6.97 -17.24 8.74
C THR A 130 7.66 -16.40 9.81
N ALA A 131 8.69 -16.95 10.45
CA ALA A 131 9.59 -16.22 11.33
C ALA A 131 10.69 -15.47 10.53
N ASP A 132 10.45 -15.15 9.26
CA ASP A 132 11.44 -14.46 8.45
C ASP A 132 10.77 -13.31 7.70
N PRO A 133 10.87 -12.07 8.21
CA PRO A 133 10.29 -10.88 7.58
C PRO A 133 10.79 -10.68 6.14
N THR A 134 12.02 -11.09 5.83
CA THR A 134 12.57 -11.00 4.47
C THR A 134 11.79 -11.90 3.53
N LYS A 135 11.59 -13.17 3.90
CA LYS A 135 10.79 -14.11 3.10
C LYS A 135 9.34 -13.67 2.96
N MET A 136 8.74 -13.14 4.03
CA MET A 136 7.38 -12.59 3.99
C MET A 136 7.29 -11.41 3.01
N ALA A 137 8.27 -10.50 3.06
CA ALA A 137 8.32 -9.35 2.16
C ALA A 137 8.51 -9.78 0.71
N GLU A 138 9.39 -10.74 0.42
CA GLU A 138 9.57 -11.30 -0.92
C GLU A 138 8.27 -11.89 -1.47
N GLU A 139 7.57 -12.71 -0.68
CA GLU A 139 6.31 -13.32 -1.11
C GLU A 139 5.24 -12.27 -1.37
N LEU A 140 5.08 -11.32 -0.44
CA LEU A 140 4.20 -10.18 -0.61
C LEU A 140 4.53 -9.40 -1.88
N PHE A 141 5.80 -9.11 -2.14
CA PHE A 141 6.25 -8.37 -3.32
C PHE A 141 5.93 -9.11 -4.62
N ARG A 142 6.18 -10.43 -4.65
CA ARG A 142 5.82 -11.26 -5.81
C ARG A 142 4.32 -11.19 -6.08
N ASN A 143 3.50 -11.33 -5.03
CA ASN A 143 2.04 -11.28 -5.16
C ASN A 143 1.55 -9.89 -5.58
N VAL A 144 2.09 -8.81 -5.00
CA VAL A 144 1.75 -7.43 -5.37
C VAL A 144 2.15 -7.12 -6.82
N LYS A 145 3.36 -7.50 -7.24
CA LYS A 145 3.81 -7.35 -8.63
C LYS A 145 2.86 -8.07 -9.60
N ALA A 146 2.31 -9.23 -9.23
CA ALA A 146 1.31 -9.95 -10.03
C ALA A 146 -0.04 -9.23 -10.12
N LEU A 147 -0.48 -8.56 -9.04
CA LEU A 147 -1.69 -7.73 -9.02
C LEU A 147 -1.59 -6.46 -9.86
N MET A 148 -0.36 -6.08 -10.20
CA MET A 148 -0.05 -4.92 -11.03
C MET A 148 0.24 -5.27 -12.48
N LYS A 149 0.11 -6.52 -12.93
CA LYS A 149 0.16 -6.86 -14.36
C LYS A 149 -1.17 -6.52 -15.02
#